data_AF-A0A368HI30-F1
#
_entry.id   AF-A0A368HI30-F1
#
_cell.length_a   1.000
_cell.length_b   1.000
_cell.length_c   1.000
_cell.angle_alpha   90.00
_cell.angle_beta   90.00
_cell.angle_gamma   90.00
#
_symmetry.space_group_name_H-M   'P 1'
#
loop_
_entity.id
_entity.type
_entity.pdbx_description
1 polymer ?
#
loop_
_entity_poly.entity_id
_entity_poly.type
_entity_poly.pdbx_seq_one_letter_code
_entity_poly.pdbx_strand_id
1 'polypeptide(L)'
;MDISYWMPGEPAVEVVVGAWLVLYLGRPNFHKGVRALARLTRHPLRLVARFLGAGAADIHRRNRALLQAQARTDAALKVEREWARLDEIVRRDVQGFPALQEALLRQIAQWEAEFQRSGEVPQPSPEWTKAVSAVARLKTGDDGVAERVQAGFQVLVQNAQEQALRERRQVAAERHRLLARAQFMWQVVARRLEHVDNRLAQVAESAFGIHEAVERYQALSEHAPPLDRALVASAASRLMAAGLVLLVAGGAALMNTHLIGVPLHWLGVGRGLAVAGHPAAQVAAATLVAIEVVVGIVLFDALNVTHLFGVVAGLPGRTRRTAAAGAIIVLVLLAALQAVLAFVRESAVPGVPAMKAAMVPDLPLWQTEMDPNPWTESPDP
;
A
#
# COMPACT_ATOMS: atom_id res chain seq x y z
N MET A 1 -12.23 40.23 -93.50
CA MET A 1 -12.68 41.56 -93.05
C MET A 1 -11.60 42.05 -92.12
N ASP A 2 -10.65 42.78 -92.69
CA ASP A 2 -9.37 43.11 -92.05
C ASP A 2 -9.56 44.14 -90.95
N ILE A 3 -9.08 43.77 -89.75
CA ILE A 3 -9.22 44.53 -88.50
C ILE A 3 -8.21 45.71 -88.48
N SER A 4 -7.32 45.81 -89.47
CA SER A 4 -6.26 46.82 -89.56
C SER A 4 -6.73 48.25 -89.85
N TYR A 5 -8.01 48.47 -90.18
CA TYR A 5 -8.51 49.80 -90.57
C TYR A 5 -8.96 50.69 -89.40
N TRP A 6 -9.13 50.15 -88.18
CA TRP A 6 -9.73 50.89 -87.05
C TRP A 6 -8.77 51.29 -85.91
N MET A 7 -7.49 50.91 -85.94
CA MET A 7 -6.53 51.29 -84.89
C MET A 7 -5.12 51.57 -85.44
N PRO A 8 -4.55 52.77 -85.24
CA PRO A 8 -3.19 53.06 -85.63
C PRO A 8 -2.20 52.44 -84.64
N GLY A 9 -1.41 51.46 -85.09
CA GLY A 9 0.04 51.36 -84.85
C GLY A 9 0.61 51.17 -83.43
N GLU A 10 -0.18 50.93 -82.38
CA GLU A 10 0.34 50.64 -81.03
C GLU A 10 0.35 49.12 -80.77
N PRO A 11 1.50 48.42 -80.86
CA PRO A 11 1.58 46.96 -80.67
C PRO A 11 1.11 46.51 -79.29
N ALA A 12 1.06 47.43 -78.32
CA ALA A 12 0.52 47.19 -76.99
C ALA A 12 -0.98 46.84 -76.99
N VAL A 13 -1.78 47.45 -77.87
CA VAL A 13 -3.24 47.24 -77.88
C VAL A 13 -3.59 45.87 -78.46
N GLU A 14 -2.90 45.45 -79.52
CA GLU A 14 -3.09 44.12 -80.11
C GLU A 14 -2.70 43.00 -79.15
N VAL A 15 -1.60 43.19 -78.40
CA VAL A 15 -1.18 42.25 -77.35
C VAL A 15 -2.21 42.20 -76.22
N VAL A 16 -2.76 43.33 -75.80
CA VAL A 16 -3.78 43.39 -74.74
C VAL A 16 -5.09 42.73 -75.19
N VAL A 17 -5.57 43.02 -76.40
CA VAL A 17 -6.79 42.43 -76.96
C VAL A 17 -6.60 40.93 -77.19
N GLY A 18 -5.45 40.52 -77.73
CA GLY A 18 -5.09 39.10 -77.91
C GLY A 18 -5.02 38.36 -76.57
N ALA A 19 -4.37 38.94 -75.56
CA ALA A 19 -4.34 38.38 -74.21
C ALA A 19 -5.73 38.29 -73.58
N TRP A 20 -6.58 39.31 -73.77
CA TRP A 20 -7.95 39.32 -73.27
C TRP A 20 -8.80 38.20 -73.91
N LEU A 21 -8.65 37.99 -75.22
CA LEU A 21 -9.33 36.94 -75.97
C LEU A 21 -8.88 35.53 -75.53
N VAL A 22 -7.58 35.34 -75.34
CA VAL A 22 -7.02 34.08 -74.81
C VAL A 22 -7.53 33.81 -73.39
N LEU A 23 -7.56 34.82 -72.51
CA LEU A 23 -8.11 34.70 -71.17
C LEU A 23 -9.62 34.41 -71.18
N TYR A 24 -10.37 35.05 -72.09
CA TYR A 24 -11.81 34.85 -72.23
C TYR A 24 -12.16 33.45 -72.72
N LEU A 25 -11.45 32.95 -73.74
CA LEU A 25 -11.62 31.59 -74.28
C LEU A 25 -11.11 30.51 -73.30
N GLY A 26 -10.07 30.82 -72.51
CA GLY A 26 -9.53 29.93 -71.47
C GLY A 26 -10.36 29.88 -70.18
N ARG A 27 -11.20 30.89 -69.92
CA ARG A 27 -12.09 31.01 -68.75
C ARG A 27 -12.87 29.73 -68.39
N PRO A 28 -13.58 29.04 -69.31
CA PRO A 28 -14.31 27.82 -68.97
C PRO A 28 -13.39 26.69 -68.51
N ASN A 29 -12.20 26.57 -69.10
CA ASN A 29 -11.20 25.56 -68.73
C ASN A 29 -10.57 25.88 -67.37
N PHE A 30 -10.29 27.16 -67.09
CA PHE A 30 -9.82 27.60 -65.78
C PHE A 30 -10.83 27.31 -64.67
N HIS A 31 -12.11 27.64 -64.86
CA HIS A 31 -13.15 27.31 -63.87
C HIS A 31 -13.34 25.79 -63.69
N LYS A 32 -13.20 25.00 -64.76
CA LYS A 32 -13.22 23.52 -64.65
C LYS A 32 -12.01 23.03 -63.85
N GLY A 33 -10.82 23.58 -64.08
CA GLY A 33 -9.59 23.29 -63.33
C GLY A 33 -9.71 23.62 -61.85
N VAL A 34 -10.16 24.82 -61.51
CA VAL A 34 -10.38 25.24 -60.10
C VAL A 34 -11.43 24.35 -59.42
N ARG A 35 -12.54 24.02 -60.10
CA ARG A 35 -13.56 23.10 -59.54
C ARG A 35 -13.03 21.68 -59.39
N ALA A 36 -12.19 21.21 -60.31
CA ALA A 36 -11.54 19.90 -60.22
C ALA A 36 -10.57 19.86 -59.04
N LEU A 37 -9.74 20.89 -58.87
CA LEU A 37 -8.83 21.04 -57.72
C LEU A 37 -9.60 21.09 -56.40
N ALA A 38 -10.69 21.86 -56.34
CA ALA A 38 -11.56 21.92 -55.16
C ALA A 38 -12.25 20.58 -54.84
N ARG A 39 -12.58 19.77 -55.85
CA ARG A 39 -13.10 18.40 -55.64
C ARG A 39 -12.00 17.46 -55.15
N LEU A 40 -10.81 17.54 -55.74
CA LEU A 40 -9.64 16.74 -55.35
C LEU A 40 -9.24 16.98 -53.90
N THR A 41 -9.42 18.18 -53.36
CA THR A 41 -9.15 18.48 -51.95
C THR A 41 -10.34 18.15 -51.03
N ARG A 42 -11.57 18.43 -51.47
CA ARG A 42 -12.77 18.25 -50.63
C ARG A 42 -13.04 16.78 -50.29
N HIS A 43 -12.92 15.87 -51.26
CA HIS A 43 -13.21 14.45 -51.03
C HIS A 43 -12.29 13.77 -49.99
N PRO A 44 -10.95 13.87 -50.08
CA PRO A 44 -10.07 13.28 -49.08
C PRO A 44 -10.25 13.94 -47.72
N LEU A 45 -10.42 15.27 -47.63
CA LEU A 45 -10.69 15.93 -46.34
C LEU A 45 -11.96 15.39 -45.66
N ARG A 46 -13.03 15.13 -46.43
CA ARG A 46 -14.27 14.55 -45.87
C ARG A 46 -14.08 13.09 -45.46
N LEU A 47 -13.28 12.32 -46.19
CA LEU A 47 -12.93 10.95 -45.80
C LEU A 47 -12.11 10.94 -44.50
N VAL A 48 -11.10 11.80 -44.40
CA VAL A 48 -10.30 11.99 -43.18
C VAL A 48 -11.18 12.42 -42.02
N ALA A 49 -12.08 13.40 -42.20
CA ALA A 49 -13.01 13.83 -41.16
C ALA A 49 -13.93 12.70 -40.68
N ARG A 50 -14.45 11.88 -41.61
CA ARG A 50 -15.27 10.70 -41.25
C ARG A 50 -14.47 9.63 -40.55
N PHE A 51 -13.24 9.38 -40.99
CA PHE A 51 -12.33 8.42 -40.38
C PHE A 51 -11.96 8.84 -38.96
N LEU A 52 -11.60 10.12 -38.76
CA LEU A 52 -11.32 10.68 -37.44
C LEU A 52 -12.56 10.65 -36.54
N GLY A 53 -13.74 10.99 -37.07
CA GLY A 53 -15.00 10.92 -36.32
C GLY A 53 -15.37 9.50 -35.91
N ALA A 54 -15.23 8.53 -36.82
CA ALA A 54 -15.46 7.12 -36.55
C ALA A 54 -14.44 6.57 -35.54
N GLY A 55 -13.16 6.91 -35.70
CA GLY A 55 -12.09 6.55 -34.77
C GLY A 55 -12.30 7.15 -33.38
N ALA A 56 -12.72 8.42 -33.28
CA ALA A 56 -13.05 9.05 -32.01
C ALA A 56 -14.23 8.36 -31.31
N ALA A 57 -15.28 8.02 -32.05
CA ALA A 57 -16.42 7.29 -31.51
C ALA A 57 -16.05 5.86 -31.05
N ASP A 58 -15.16 5.18 -31.79
CA ASP A 58 -14.64 3.86 -31.42
C ASP A 58 -13.77 3.92 -30.16
N ILE A 59 -12.82 4.86 -30.10
CA ILE A 59 -11.97 5.10 -28.91
C ILE A 59 -12.84 5.45 -27.70
N HIS A 60 -13.85 6.31 -27.85
CA HIS A 60 -14.74 6.68 -26.75
C HIS A 60 -15.52 5.48 -26.22
N ARG A 61 -16.00 4.61 -27.12
CA ARG A 61 -16.70 3.36 -26.76
C ARG A 61 -15.76 2.40 -26.01
N ARG A 62 -14.53 2.22 -26.50
CA ARG A 62 -13.53 1.34 -25.87
C ARG A 62 -13.10 1.88 -24.51
N ASN A 63 -12.81 3.17 -24.40
CA ASN A 63 -12.46 3.79 -23.12
C ASN A 63 -13.60 3.66 -22.10
N ARG A 64 -14.86 3.83 -22.52
CA ARG A 64 -16.02 3.58 -21.66
C ARG A 64 -16.06 2.14 -21.17
N ALA A 65 -15.86 1.17 -22.07
CA ALA A 65 -15.84 -0.25 -21.71
C ALA A 65 -14.67 -0.59 -20.76
N LEU A 66 -13.48 -0.04 -21.02
CA LEU A 66 -12.29 -0.24 -20.18
C LEU A 66 -12.47 0.37 -18.79
N LEU A 67 -13.01 1.59 -18.68
CA LEU A 67 -13.27 2.22 -17.38
C LEU A 67 -14.32 1.46 -16.58
N GLN A 68 -15.35 0.93 -17.24
CA GLN A 68 -16.34 0.07 -16.58
C GLN A 68 -15.71 -1.26 -16.11
N ALA A 69 -14.88 -1.88 -16.94
CA ALA A 69 -14.16 -3.10 -16.58
C ALA A 69 -13.21 -2.85 -15.40
N GLN A 70 -12.45 -1.75 -15.43
CA GLN A 70 -11.55 -1.37 -14.35
C GLN A 70 -12.31 -1.07 -13.06
N ALA A 71 -13.41 -0.32 -13.12
CA ALA A 71 -14.23 -0.02 -11.95
C ALA A 71 -14.80 -1.30 -11.30
N ARG A 72 -15.18 -2.29 -12.12
CA ARG A 72 -15.62 -3.62 -11.65
C ARG A 72 -14.48 -4.38 -10.96
N THR A 73 -13.29 -4.39 -11.55
CA THR A 73 -12.11 -5.03 -10.95
C THR A 73 -11.72 -4.36 -9.63
N ASP A 74 -11.70 -3.03 -9.57
CA ASP A 74 -11.38 -2.27 -8.35
C ASP A 74 -12.40 -2.54 -7.24
N ALA A 75 -13.69 -2.62 -7.58
CA ALA A 75 -14.75 -2.99 -6.64
C ALA A 75 -14.61 -4.45 -6.16
N ALA A 76 -14.31 -5.39 -7.05
CA ALA A 76 -14.06 -6.79 -6.70
C ALA A 76 -12.85 -6.93 -5.76
N LEU A 77 -11.74 -6.24 -6.04
CA LEU A 77 -10.56 -6.22 -5.17
C LEU A 77 -10.85 -5.56 -3.81
N LYS A 78 -11.77 -4.59 -3.75
CA LYS A 78 -12.22 -4.03 -2.47
C LYS A 78 -13.00 -5.07 -1.68
N VAL A 79 -13.93 -5.79 -2.31
CA VAL A 79 -14.67 -6.90 -1.70
C VAL A 79 -13.71 -7.96 -1.16
N GLU A 80 -12.75 -8.42 -1.96
CA GLU A 80 -11.74 -9.41 -1.54
C GLU A 80 -10.92 -8.95 -0.32
N ARG A 81 -10.52 -7.67 -0.29
CA ARG A 81 -9.77 -7.11 0.84
C ARG A 81 -10.59 -7.04 2.11
N GLU A 82 -11.87 -6.64 2.03
CA GLU A 82 -12.75 -6.61 3.19
C GLU A 82 -13.07 -8.03 3.70
N TRP A 83 -13.21 -9.00 2.80
CA TRP A 83 -13.32 -10.42 3.17
C TRP A 83 -12.07 -10.95 3.87
N ALA A 84 -10.88 -10.67 3.33
CA ALA A 84 -9.63 -11.07 3.96
C ALA A 84 -9.44 -10.40 5.33
N ARG A 85 -9.85 -9.13 5.47
CA ARG A 85 -9.86 -8.43 6.76
C ARG A 85 -10.80 -9.12 7.75
N LEU A 86 -12.01 -9.47 7.34
CA LEU A 86 -12.95 -10.17 8.20
C LEU A 86 -12.42 -11.55 8.59
N ASP A 87 -11.83 -12.32 7.66
CA ASP A 87 -11.24 -13.63 7.97
C ASP A 87 -10.15 -13.50 9.04
N GLU A 88 -9.29 -12.49 8.95
CA GLU A 88 -8.26 -12.23 9.97
C GLU A 88 -8.88 -11.86 11.33
N ILE A 89 -9.88 -10.97 11.35
CA ILE A 89 -10.59 -10.59 12.59
C ILE A 89 -11.27 -11.82 13.19
N VAL A 90 -11.99 -12.61 12.38
CA VAL A 90 -12.70 -13.81 12.82
C VAL A 90 -11.73 -14.85 13.34
N ARG A 91 -10.64 -15.14 12.63
CA ARG A 91 -9.59 -16.07 13.10
C ARG A 91 -8.99 -15.61 14.42
N ARG A 92 -8.66 -14.33 14.56
CA ARG A 92 -8.06 -13.78 15.78
C ARG A 92 -9.04 -13.76 16.96
N ASP A 93 -10.28 -13.34 16.73
CA ASP A 93 -11.21 -12.97 17.79
C ASP A 93 -12.19 -14.09 18.14
N VAL A 94 -12.63 -14.89 17.16
CA VAL A 94 -13.54 -16.04 17.40
C VAL A 94 -12.80 -17.26 17.94
N GLN A 95 -11.56 -17.52 17.50
CA GLN A 95 -10.79 -18.66 18.03
C GLN A 95 -10.44 -18.50 19.52
N GLY A 96 -10.24 -17.25 19.99
CA GLY A 96 -9.95 -16.97 21.39
C GLY A 96 -11.19 -16.89 22.30
N PHE A 97 -12.40 -16.82 21.74
CA PHE A 97 -13.62 -16.59 22.49
C PHE A 97 -13.99 -17.74 23.46
N PRO A 98 -13.93 -19.03 23.06
CA PRO A 98 -14.23 -20.14 23.98
C PRO A 98 -13.29 -20.18 25.19
N ALA A 99 -12.00 -19.94 24.98
CA ALA A 99 -11.01 -19.90 26.07
C ALA A 99 -11.28 -18.75 27.05
N LEU A 100 -11.74 -17.60 26.53
CA LEU A 100 -12.09 -16.44 27.36
C LEU A 100 -13.38 -16.68 28.15
N GLN A 101 -14.38 -17.32 27.54
CA GLN A 101 -15.61 -17.75 28.20
C GLN A 101 -15.32 -18.77 29.30
N GLU A 102 -14.50 -19.78 29.02
CA GLU A 102 -14.12 -20.80 30.01
C GLU A 102 -13.37 -20.19 31.19
N ALA A 103 -12.43 -19.27 30.93
CA ALA A 103 -11.71 -18.55 31.97
C ALA A 103 -12.66 -17.74 32.87
N LEU A 104 -13.63 -17.02 32.28
CA LEU A 104 -14.64 -16.26 33.03
C LEU A 104 -15.51 -17.18 33.89
N LEU A 105 -16.03 -18.26 33.32
CA LEU A 105 -16.88 -19.22 34.04
C LEU A 105 -16.14 -19.90 35.20
N ARG A 106 -14.87 -20.31 34.98
CA ARG A 106 -14.04 -20.88 36.05
C ARG A 106 -13.83 -19.88 37.20
N GLN A 107 -13.62 -18.60 36.86
CA GLN A 107 -13.38 -17.56 37.86
C GLN A 107 -14.64 -17.25 38.68
N ILE A 108 -15.81 -17.24 38.05
CA ILE A 108 -17.11 -17.12 38.73
C ILE A 108 -17.35 -18.33 39.65
N ALA A 109 -17.11 -19.56 39.16
CA ALA A 109 -17.33 -20.78 39.94
C ALA A 109 -16.41 -20.88 41.17
N GLN A 110 -15.13 -20.50 41.03
CA GLN A 110 -14.21 -20.45 42.17
C GLN A 110 -14.68 -19.48 43.26
N TRP A 111 -15.18 -18.32 42.85
CA TRP A 111 -15.66 -17.32 43.79
C TRP A 111 -16.95 -17.77 44.48
N GLU A 112 -17.90 -18.34 43.75
CA GLU A 112 -19.11 -18.91 44.34
C GLU A 112 -18.73 -19.93 45.43
N ALA A 113 -17.74 -20.80 45.17
CA ALA A 113 -17.26 -21.76 46.16
C ALA A 113 -16.57 -21.13 47.38
N GLU A 114 -15.82 -20.02 47.22
CA GLU A 114 -15.23 -19.27 48.34
C GLU A 114 -16.28 -18.52 49.16
N PHE A 115 -17.29 -17.95 48.50
CA PHE A 115 -18.40 -17.27 49.14
C PHE A 115 -19.24 -18.25 49.97
N GLN A 116 -19.59 -19.41 49.42
CA GLN A 116 -20.34 -20.46 50.12
C GLN A 116 -19.60 -20.97 51.37
N ARG A 117 -18.27 -21.18 51.28
CA ARG A 117 -17.44 -21.54 52.46
C ARG A 117 -17.43 -20.47 53.55
N SER A 118 -17.52 -19.19 53.18
CA SER A 118 -17.59 -18.09 54.16
C SER A 118 -18.96 -17.95 54.83
N GLY A 119 -19.99 -18.65 54.31
CA GLY A 119 -21.36 -18.65 54.82
C GLY A 119 -21.58 -19.51 56.07
N GLU A 120 -20.64 -20.40 56.43
CA GLU A 120 -20.76 -21.25 57.61
C GLU A 120 -20.80 -20.40 58.89
N VAL A 121 -21.86 -20.57 59.68
CA VAL A 121 -22.06 -19.87 60.95
C VAL A 121 -21.18 -20.53 62.01
N PRO A 122 -20.35 -19.77 62.77
CA PRO A 122 -19.60 -20.33 63.88
C PRO A 122 -20.56 -21.02 64.86
N GLN A 123 -20.39 -22.33 65.03
CA GLN A 123 -21.11 -23.07 66.06
C GLN A 123 -20.68 -22.54 67.44
N PRO A 124 -21.61 -22.36 68.40
CA PRO A 124 -21.28 -21.83 69.72
C PRO A 124 -20.19 -22.69 70.38
N SER A 125 -19.23 -22.01 71.01
CA SER A 125 -18.04 -22.68 71.55
C SER A 125 -18.41 -23.73 72.61
N PRO A 126 -17.71 -24.89 72.66
CA PRO A 126 -18.01 -25.97 73.60
C PRO A 126 -17.94 -25.58 75.09
N GLU A 127 -17.26 -24.47 75.40
CA GLU A 127 -17.08 -23.98 76.77
C GLU A 127 -18.38 -23.44 77.38
N TRP A 128 -19.23 -22.80 76.58
CA TRP A 128 -20.55 -22.33 77.02
C TRP A 128 -21.45 -23.51 77.41
N THR A 129 -21.47 -24.56 76.58
CA THR A 129 -22.22 -25.80 76.89
C THR A 129 -21.69 -26.50 78.13
N LYS A 130 -20.37 -26.48 78.38
CA LYS A 130 -19.77 -27.02 79.60
C LYS A 130 -20.18 -26.21 80.84
N ALA A 131 -20.15 -24.88 80.76
CA ALA A 131 -20.55 -23.99 81.86
C ALA A 131 -22.03 -24.16 82.23
N VAL A 132 -22.93 -24.22 81.25
CA VAL A 132 -24.37 -24.49 81.47
C VAL A 132 -24.59 -25.86 82.11
N SER A 133 -23.87 -26.88 81.65
CA SER A 133 -23.96 -28.23 82.22
C SER A 133 -23.39 -28.35 83.63
N ALA A 134 -22.39 -27.53 83.98
CA ALA A 134 -21.80 -27.47 85.32
C ALA A 134 -22.74 -26.80 86.32
N VAL A 135 -23.42 -25.73 85.92
CA VAL A 135 -24.47 -25.07 86.72
C VAL A 135 -25.67 -26.01 86.94
N ALA A 136 -26.07 -26.75 85.90
CA ALA A 136 -27.18 -27.71 85.97
C ALA A 136 -26.92 -28.91 86.91
N ARG A 137 -25.67 -29.16 87.31
CA ARG A 137 -25.27 -30.30 88.18
C ARG A 137 -25.18 -29.95 89.67
N LEU A 138 -25.34 -28.68 90.06
CA LEU A 138 -25.22 -28.25 91.45
C LEU A 138 -26.55 -28.41 92.20
N LYS A 139 -26.49 -29.00 93.41
CA LYS A 139 -27.62 -29.06 94.36
C LYS A 139 -27.51 -27.88 95.33
N THR A 140 -28.58 -27.11 95.47
CA THR A 140 -28.69 -25.91 96.29
C THR A 140 -28.63 -26.26 97.79
N GLY A 141 -27.69 -25.69 98.56
CA GLY A 141 -27.64 -25.90 100.02
C GLY A 141 -26.41 -25.43 100.80
N ASP A 142 -25.52 -24.58 100.27
CA ASP A 142 -24.45 -23.97 101.09
C ASP A 142 -24.11 -22.57 100.55
N ASP A 143 -24.27 -21.54 101.39
CA ASP A 143 -24.29 -20.13 100.99
C ASP A 143 -22.94 -19.65 100.42
N GLY A 144 -21.83 -20.32 100.76
CA GLY A 144 -20.50 -20.03 100.21
C GLY A 144 -20.13 -20.75 98.91
N VAL A 145 -20.94 -21.72 98.45
CA VAL A 145 -20.73 -22.44 97.17
C VAL A 145 -21.48 -21.72 96.06
N ALA A 146 -22.67 -21.17 96.34
CA ALA A 146 -23.46 -20.39 95.38
C ALA A 146 -22.70 -19.14 94.91
N GLU A 147 -22.05 -18.41 95.82
CA GLU A 147 -21.32 -17.17 95.50
C GLU A 147 -20.05 -17.46 94.66
N ARG A 148 -19.31 -18.53 94.97
CA ARG A 148 -18.15 -18.96 94.17
C ARG A 148 -18.54 -19.48 92.79
N VAL A 149 -19.66 -20.18 92.69
CA VAL A 149 -20.20 -20.64 91.40
C VAL A 149 -20.70 -19.46 90.58
N GLN A 150 -21.37 -18.49 91.19
CA GLN A 150 -21.82 -17.28 90.51
C GLN A 150 -20.63 -16.46 89.98
N ALA A 151 -19.57 -16.28 90.78
CA ALA A 151 -18.34 -15.62 90.35
C ALA A 151 -17.65 -16.39 89.21
N GLY A 152 -17.54 -17.72 89.31
CA GLY A 152 -16.97 -18.57 88.25
C GLY A 152 -17.81 -18.56 86.96
N PHE A 153 -19.14 -18.55 87.07
CA PHE A 153 -20.05 -18.44 85.94
C PHE A 153 -19.95 -17.07 85.27
N GLN A 154 -19.91 -15.98 86.04
CA GLN A 154 -19.70 -14.63 85.48
C GLN A 154 -18.39 -14.54 84.69
N VAL A 155 -17.29 -15.07 85.23
CA VAL A 155 -15.99 -15.10 84.53
C VAL A 155 -16.04 -15.96 83.25
N LEU A 156 -16.67 -17.14 83.30
CA LEU A 156 -16.83 -18.00 82.12
C LEU A 156 -17.74 -17.38 81.06
N VAL A 157 -18.85 -16.74 81.45
CA VAL A 157 -19.75 -16.01 80.55
C VAL A 157 -19.00 -14.85 79.89
N GLN A 158 -18.24 -14.06 80.66
CA GLN A 158 -17.42 -12.96 80.12
C GLN A 158 -16.37 -13.48 79.14
N ASN A 159 -15.61 -14.52 79.50
CA ASN A 159 -14.61 -15.12 78.62
C ASN A 159 -15.23 -15.70 77.35
N ALA A 160 -16.38 -16.38 77.46
CA ALA A 160 -17.10 -16.92 76.31
C ALA A 160 -17.67 -15.82 75.41
N GLN A 161 -18.18 -14.73 75.98
CA GLN A 161 -18.64 -13.56 75.21
C GLN A 161 -17.49 -12.85 74.51
N GLU A 162 -16.35 -12.66 75.19
CA GLU A 162 -15.15 -12.09 74.57
C GLU A 162 -14.62 -12.97 73.44
N GLN A 163 -14.55 -14.29 73.65
CA GLN A 163 -14.13 -15.25 72.64
C GLN A 163 -15.09 -15.25 71.44
N ALA A 164 -16.41 -15.30 71.67
CA ALA A 164 -17.42 -15.24 70.62
C ALA A 164 -17.39 -13.91 69.86
N LEU A 165 -17.11 -12.78 70.53
CA LEU A 165 -16.90 -11.48 69.88
C LEU A 165 -15.63 -11.45 69.04
N ARG A 166 -14.53 -12.05 69.49
CA ARG A 166 -13.28 -12.17 68.73
C ARG A 166 -13.48 -13.05 67.48
N GLU A 167 -14.11 -14.21 67.63
CA GLU A 167 -14.44 -15.10 66.52
C GLU A 167 -15.39 -14.42 65.51
N ARG A 168 -16.45 -13.75 65.99
CA ARG A 168 -17.32 -12.95 65.11
C ARG A 168 -16.57 -11.84 64.37
N ARG A 169 -15.65 -11.15 65.03
CA ARG A 169 -14.83 -10.10 64.40
C ARG A 169 -13.87 -10.68 63.36
N GLN A 170 -13.28 -11.84 63.62
CA GLN A 170 -12.40 -12.53 62.67
C GLN A 170 -13.19 -12.97 61.42
N VAL A 171 -14.33 -13.63 61.59
CA VAL A 171 -15.20 -14.05 60.48
C VAL A 171 -15.74 -12.83 59.70
N ALA A 172 -16.13 -11.76 60.40
CA ALA A 172 -16.57 -10.53 59.75
C ALA A 172 -15.45 -9.83 58.96
N ALA A 173 -14.21 -9.88 59.46
CA ALA A 173 -13.03 -9.35 58.77
C ALA A 173 -12.67 -10.19 57.53
N GLU A 174 -12.74 -11.52 57.63
CA GLU A 174 -12.54 -12.43 56.50
C GLU A 174 -13.61 -12.23 55.41
N ARG A 175 -14.88 -12.11 55.80
CA ARG A 175 -15.98 -11.79 54.86
C ARG A 175 -15.78 -10.44 54.19
N HIS A 176 -15.43 -9.38 54.94
CA HIS A 176 -15.13 -8.07 54.35
C HIS A 176 -13.94 -8.13 53.40
N ARG A 177 -12.92 -8.94 53.71
CA ARG A 177 -11.75 -9.13 52.83
C ARG A 177 -12.12 -9.88 51.55
N LEU A 178 -12.98 -10.89 51.64
CA LEU A 178 -13.54 -11.62 50.49
C LEU A 178 -14.40 -10.70 49.61
N LEU A 179 -15.29 -9.91 50.22
CA LEU A 179 -16.13 -8.92 49.52
C LEU A 179 -15.28 -7.81 48.86
N ALA A 180 -14.24 -7.32 49.54
CA ALA A 180 -13.30 -6.34 48.96
C ALA A 180 -12.55 -6.90 47.75
N ARG A 181 -12.15 -8.18 47.79
CA ARG A 181 -11.59 -8.88 46.61
C ARG A 181 -12.61 -9.02 45.49
N ALA A 182 -13.87 -9.33 45.81
CA ALA A 182 -14.93 -9.45 44.82
C ALA A 182 -15.11 -8.16 44.01
N GLN A 183 -15.01 -6.99 44.65
CA GLN A 183 -15.09 -5.69 43.95
C GLN A 183 -14.02 -5.53 42.86
N PHE A 184 -12.76 -5.85 43.15
CA PHE A 184 -11.68 -5.80 42.16
C PHE A 184 -11.89 -6.82 41.03
N MET A 185 -12.39 -8.01 41.35
CA MET A 185 -12.64 -9.05 40.36
C MET A 185 -13.81 -8.71 39.42
N TRP A 186 -14.87 -8.06 39.90
CA TRP A 186 -15.92 -7.54 39.04
C TRP A 186 -15.38 -6.51 38.04
N GLN A 187 -14.38 -5.70 38.42
CA GLN A 187 -13.68 -4.83 37.46
C GLN A 187 -12.88 -5.62 36.42
N VAL A 188 -12.33 -6.78 36.77
CA VAL A 188 -11.65 -7.66 35.81
C VAL A 188 -12.65 -8.28 34.82
N VAL A 189 -13.79 -8.77 35.31
CA VAL A 189 -14.86 -9.31 34.46
C VAL A 189 -15.43 -8.22 33.55
N ALA A 190 -15.69 -7.02 34.08
CA ALA A 190 -16.16 -5.87 33.30
C ALA A 190 -15.17 -5.50 32.18
N ARG A 191 -13.86 -5.41 32.48
CA ARG A 191 -12.82 -5.15 31.47
C ARG A 191 -12.75 -6.23 30.40
N ARG A 192 -12.94 -7.50 30.77
CA ARG A 192 -12.95 -8.62 29.80
C ARG A 192 -14.18 -8.57 28.91
N LEU A 193 -15.34 -8.20 29.44
CA LEU A 193 -16.57 -7.96 28.67
C LEU A 193 -16.45 -6.76 27.72
N GLU A 194 -15.85 -5.66 28.17
CA GLU A 194 -15.55 -4.50 27.31
C GLU A 194 -14.63 -4.87 26.15
N HIS A 195 -13.65 -5.75 26.38
CA HIS A 195 -12.79 -6.26 25.33
C HIS A 195 -13.54 -7.13 24.31
N VAL A 196 -14.52 -7.92 24.76
CA VAL A 196 -15.41 -8.68 23.88
C VAL A 196 -16.31 -7.74 23.08
N ASP A 197 -16.88 -6.72 23.71
CA ASP A 197 -17.76 -5.73 23.07
C ASP A 197 -17.02 -4.99 21.96
N ASN A 198 -15.80 -4.52 22.23
CA ASN A 198 -14.94 -3.87 21.24
C ASN A 198 -14.60 -4.80 20.06
N ARG A 199 -14.37 -6.10 20.31
CA ARG A 199 -14.12 -7.08 19.24
C ARG A 199 -15.37 -7.33 18.40
N LEU A 200 -16.53 -7.45 19.03
CA LEU A 200 -17.81 -7.61 18.34
C LEU A 200 -18.14 -6.37 17.50
N ALA A 201 -17.85 -5.16 18.01
CA ALA A 201 -17.98 -3.92 17.26
C ALA A 201 -17.09 -3.91 16.00
N GLN A 202 -15.83 -4.36 16.10
CA GLN A 202 -14.93 -4.49 14.94
C GLN A 202 -15.45 -5.48 13.90
N VAL A 203 -15.99 -6.63 14.35
CA VAL A 203 -16.61 -7.62 13.45
C VAL A 203 -17.83 -7.03 12.76
N ALA A 204 -18.69 -6.32 13.50
CA ALA A 204 -19.88 -5.67 12.95
C ALA A 204 -19.52 -4.58 11.93
N GLU A 205 -18.55 -3.71 12.24
CA GLU A 205 -18.05 -2.68 11.32
C GLU A 205 -17.47 -3.31 10.04
N SER A 206 -16.68 -4.37 10.16
CA SER A 206 -16.14 -5.09 9.00
C SER A 206 -17.25 -5.73 8.16
N ALA A 207 -18.31 -6.26 8.79
CA ALA A 207 -19.45 -6.82 8.07
C ALA A 207 -20.24 -5.74 7.30
N PHE A 208 -20.44 -4.55 7.88
CA PHE A 208 -21.01 -3.40 7.16
C PHE A 208 -20.12 -2.95 6.00
N GLY A 209 -18.80 -2.94 6.19
CA GLY A 209 -17.84 -2.62 5.13
C GLY A 209 -17.92 -3.60 3.94
N ILE A 210 -18.08 -4.90 4.22
CA ILE A 210 -18.33 -5.91 3.17
C ILE A 210 -19.65 -5.64 2.48
N HIS A 211 -20.73 -5.37 3.22
CA HIS A 211 -22.04 -5.10 2.62
C HIS A 211 -21.97 -3.92 1.65
N GLU A 212 -21.39 -2.79 2.04
CA GLU A 212 -21.22 -1.62 1.16
C GLU A 212 -20.33 -1.94 -0.05
N ALA A 213 -19.26 -2.73 0.14
CA ALA A 213 -18.38 -3.14 -0.95
C ALA A 213 -19.10 -4.05 -1.96
N VAL A 214 -19.90 -5.00 -1.48
CA VAL A 214 -20.68 -5.93 -2.29
C VAL A 214 -21.81 -5.21 -3.02
N GLU A 215 -22.53 -4.31 -2.34
CA GLU A 215 -23.58 -3.50 -2.97
C GLU A 215 -23.00 -2.63 -4.10
N ARG A 216 -21.86 -1.99 -3.87
CA ARG A 216 -21.17 -1.21 -4.91
C ARG A 216 -20.72 -2.09 -6.09
N TYR A 217 -20.25 -3.30 -5.82
CA TYR A 217 -19.88 -4.26 -6.87
C TYR A 217 -21.11 -4.75 -7.67
N GLN A 218 -22.20 -5.09 -7.00
CA GLN A 218 -23.46 -5.49 -7.62
C GLN A 218 -24.05 -4.37 -8.46
N ALA A 219 -24.07 -3.13 -7.94
CA ALA A 219 -24.52 -1.96 -8.67
C ALA A 219 -23.75 -1.77 -9.99
N LEU A 220 -22.42 -1.98 -9.99
CA LEU A 220 -21.57 -1.92 -11.20
C LEU A 220 -21.76 -3.11 -12.15
N SER A 221 -22.24 -4.24 -11.64
CA SER A 221 -22.40 -5.49 -12.38
C SER A 221 -23.78 -5.60 -13.05
N GLU A 222 -24.85 -5.22 -12.34
CA GLU A 222 -26.24 -5.32 -12.79
C GLU A 222 -26.65 -4.13 -13.66
N HIS A 223 -26.25 -2.91 -13.28
CA HIS A 223 -26.60 -1.70 -14.00
C HIS A 223 -25.33 -1.09 -14.55
N ALA A 224 -25.20 -0.96 -15.88
CA ALA A 224 -24.11 -0.17 -16.46
C ALA A 224 -24.41 1.30 -16.15
N PRO A 225 -23.79 1.94 -15.13
CA PRO A 225 -24.20 3.28 -14.77
C PRO A 225 -23.86 4.22 -15.94
N PRO A 226 -24.61 5.33 -16.11
CA PRO A 226 -24.14 6.42 -16.95
C PRO A 226 -22.73 6.80 -16.47
N LEU A 227 -21.78 6.90 -17.41
CA LEU A 227 -20.39 7.12 -17.05
C LEU A 227 -20.27 8.47 -16.34
N ASP A 228 -20.06 8.45 -15.02
CA ASP A 228 -19.95 9.68 -14.24
C ASP A 228 -18.82 10.56 -14.79
N ARG A 229 -19.10 11.86 -14.94
CA ARG A 229 -18.07 12.83 -15.37
C ARG A 229 -16.85 12.79 -14.44
N ALA A 230 -17.03 12.41 -13.18
CA ALA A 230 -15.96 12.18 -12.22
C ALA A 230 -15.02 11.03 -12.61
N LEU A 231 -15.54 9.92 -13.16
CA LEU A 231 -14.72 8.81 -13.63
C LEU A 231 -13.86 9.23 -14.83
N VAL A 232 -14.42 10.02 -15.76
CA VAL A 232 -13.72 10.57 -16.92
C VAL A 232 -12.65 11.59 -16.50
N ALA A 233 -12.97 12.49 -15.57
CA ALA A 233 -12.01 13.46 -15.04
C ALA A 233 -10.84 12.75 -14.31
N SER A 234 -11.13 11.70 -13.54
CA SER A 234 -10.09 10.91 -12.85
C SER A 234 -9.22 10.11 -13.83
N ALA A 235 -9.76 9.65 -14.95
CA ALA A 235 -9.00 8.95 -15.97
C ALA A 235 -8.03 9.90 -16.70
N ALA A 236 -8.47 11.13 -16.99
CA ALA A 236 -7.63 12.14 -17.62
C ALA A 236 -6.44 12.56 -16.74
N SER A 237 -6.66 12.78 -15.44
CA SER A 237 -5.58 13.11 -14.50
C SER A 237 -4.60 11.95 -14.32
N ARG A 238 -5.09 10.71 -14.22
CA ARG A 238 -4.24 9.50 -14.17
C ARG A 238 -3.44 9.31 -15.46
N LEU A 239 -4.04 9.55 -16.62
CA LEU A 239 -3.32 9.47 -17.91
C LEU A 239 -2.23 10.53 -18.00
N MET A 240 -2.52 11.76 -17.56
CA MET A 240 -1.55 12.85 -17.57
C MET A 240 -0.40 12.58 -16.60
N ALA A 241 -0.69 12.09 -15.40
CA ALA A 241 0.32 11.65 -14.44
C ALA A 241 1.16 10.48 -14.98
N ALA A 242 0.52 9.44 -15.52
CA ALA A 242 1.21 8.30 -16.12
C ALA A 242 2.06 8.70 -17.34
N GLY A 243 1.56 9.62 -18.17
CA GLY A 243 2.30 10.15 -19.31
C GLY A 243 3.53 10.94 -18.90
N LEU A 244 3.44 11.75 -17.84
CA LEU A 244 4.60 12.47 -17.29
C LEU A 244 5.64 11.50 -16.73
N VAL A 245 5.21 10.50 -15.96
CA VAL A 245 6.10 9.45 -15.45
C VAL A 245 6.77 8.69 -16.61
N LEU A 246 6.01 8.33 -17.65
CA LEU A 246 6.54 7.63 -18.82
C LEU A 246 7.53 8.49 -19.61
N LEU A 247 7.29 9.80 -19.71
CA LEU A 247 8.22 10.73 -20.37
C LEU A 247 9.55 10.80 -19.61
N VAL A 248 9.50 10.93 -18.28
CA VAL A 248 10.71 10.93 -17.44
C VAL A 248 11.44 9.59 -17.54
N ALA A 249 10.72 8.47 -17.44
CA ALA A 249 11.30 7.13 -17.54
C ALA A 249 11.90 6.87 -18.92
N GLY A 250 11.22 7.26 -20.00
CA GLY A 250 11.72 7.15 -21.38
C GLY A 250 12.94 8.02 -21.61
N GLY A 251 12.95 9.25 -21.10
CA GLY A 251 14.11 10.13 -21.12
C GLY A 251 15.30 9.53 -20.37
N ALA A 252 15.07 8.96 -19.19
CA ALA A 252 16.09 8.27 -18.41
C ALA A 252 16.64 7.04 -19.16
N ALA A 253 15.79 6.23 -19.79
CA ALA A 253 16.21 5.08 -20.59
C ALA A 253 17.05 5.47 -21.81
N LEU A 254 16.67 6.55 -22.51
CA LEU A 254 17.45 7.11 -23.62
C LEU A 254 18.81 7.62 -23.14
N MET A 255 18.85 8.38 -22.05
CA MET A 255 20.10 8.84 -21.45
C MET A 255 20.97 7.64 -21.04
N ASN A 256 20.41 6.62 -20.39
CA ASN A 256 21.14 5.42 -19.98
C ASN A 256 21.77 4.69 -21.19
N THR A 257 21.00 4.56 -22.28
CA THR A 257 21.47 3.98 -23.54
C THR A 257 22.66 4.73 -24.12
N HIS A 258 22.59 6.07 -24.15
CA HIS A 258 23.70 6.89 -24.64
C HIS A 258 24.92 6.87 -23.71
N LEU A 259 24.72 6.85 -22.38
CA LEU A 259 25.80 6.83 -21.39
C LEU A 259 26.58 5.51 -21.43
N ILE A 260 25.89 4.38 -21.55
CA ILE A 260 26.53 3.05 -21.59
C ILE A 260 27.10 2.73 -22.97
N GLY A 261 26.57 3.31 -24.05
CA GLY A 261 27.06 3.06 -25.41
C GLY A 261 28.53 3.46 -25.62
N VAL A 262 28.99 4.53 -24.97
CA VAL A 262 30.37 5.03 -25.09
C VAL A 262 31.42 4.03 -24.56
N PRO A 263 31.35 3.56 -23.30
CA PRO A 263 32.31 2.58 -22.79
C PRO A 263 32.24 1.24 -23.53
N LEU A 264 31.05 0.80 -23.97
CA LEU A 264 30.93 -0.42 -24.79
C LEU A 264 31.69 -0.32 -26.11
N HIS A 265 31.61 0.83 -26.78
CA HIS A 265 32.36 1.07 -28.01
C HIS A 265 33.87 1.03 -27.77
N TRP A 266 34.35 1.63 -26.67
CA TRP A 266 35.76 1.63 -26.30
C TRP A 266 36.28 0.22 -25.98
N LEU A 267 35.48 -0.58 -25.27
CA LEU A 267 35.76 -2.00 -24.96
C LEU A 267 35.72 -2.92 -26.19
N GLY A 268 35.47 -2.37 -27.39
CA GLY A 268 35.56 -3.12 -28.64
C GLY A 268 34.27 -3.84 -29.05
N VAL A 269 33.15 -3.63 -28.34
CA VAL A 269 31.87 -4.26 -28.68
C VAL A 269 31.38 -3.74 -30.03
N GLY A 270 31.48 -4.60 -31.05
CA GLY A 270 31.02 -4.30 -32.42
C GLY A 270 31.84 -3.24 -33.15
N ARG A 271 33.16 -3.18 -32.91
CA ARG A 271 34.08 -2.28 -33.64
C ARG A 271 33.92 -2.42 -35.16
N GLY A 272 33.66 -1.31 -35.84
CA GLY A 272 33.48 -1.25 -37.29
C GLY A 272 32.13 -1.78 -37.80
N LEU A 273 31.28 -2.31 -36.92
CA LEU A 273 29.96 -2.83 -37.27
C LEU A 273 28.89 -1.76 -37.02
N ALA A 274 28.08 -1.49 -38.05
CA ALA A 274 26.87 -0.68 -37.93
C ALA A 274 25.65 -1.56 -38.20
N VAL A 275 24.65 -1.45 -37.33
CA VAL A 275 23.37 -2.15 -37.47
C VAL A 275 22.30 -1.09 -37.65
N ALA A 276 21.55 -1.18 -38.76
CA ALA A 276 20.51 -0.21 -39.13
C ALA A 276 20.98 1.27 -39.09
N GLY A 277 22.22 1.54 -39.50
CA GLY A 277 22.80 2.89 -39.52
C GLY A 277 23.32 3.40 -38.17
N HIS A 278 23.17 2.63 -37.09
CA HIS A 278 23.70 2.97 -35.76
C HIS A 278 24.94 2.14 -35.40
N PRO A 279 25.89 2.67 -34.62
CA PRO A 279 27.02 1.89 -34.11
C PRO A 279 26.53 0.68 -33.33
N ALA A 280 27.10 -0.51 -33.56
CA ALA A 280 26.67 -1.73 -32.89
C ALA A 280 26.72 -1.64 -31.35
N ALA A 281 27.66 -0.88 -30.79
CA ALA A 281 27.72 -0.59 -29.36
C ALA A 281 26.47 0.13 -28.82
N GLN A 282 25.87 1.02 -29.62
CA GLN A 282 24.67 1.77 -29.26
C GLN A 282 23.43 0.86 -29.29
N VAL A 283 23.37 -0.06 -30.25
CA VAL A 283 22.33 -1.10 -30.32
C VAL A 283 22.46 -2.10 -29.17
N ALA A 284 23.69 -2.48 -28.79
CA ALA A 284 23.94 -3.32 -27.62
C ALA A 284 23.52 -2.64 -26.31
N ALA A 285 23.84 -1.35 -26.14
CA ALA A 285 23.38 -0.57 -24.99
C ALA A 285 21.84 -0.50 -24.92
N ALA A 286 21.18 -0.23 -26.05
CA ALA A 286 19.72 -0.18 -26.13
C ALA A 286 19.09 -1.55 -25.78
N THR A 287 19.71 -2.64 -26.23
CA THR A 287 19.27 -4.01 -25.92
C THR A 287 19.40 -4.30 -24.42
N LEU A 288 20.49 -3.87 -23.78
CA LEU A 288 20.71 -4.07 -22.35
C LEU A 288 19.67 -3.30 -21.52
N VAL A 289 19.39 -2.05 -21.86
CA VAL A 289 18.33 -1.25 -21.22
C VAL A 289 16.94 -1.85 -21.49
N ALA A 290 16.69 -2.36 -22.70
CA ALA A 290 15.42 -3.02 -23.01
C ALA A 290 15.20 -4.29 -22.17
N ILE A 291 16.23 -5.11 -21.97
CA ILE A 291 16.18 -6.27 -21.07
C ILE A 291 15.85 -5.82 -19.64
N GLU A 292 16.49 -4.75 -19.15
CA GLU A 292 16.22 -4.20 -17.82
C GLU A 292 14.77 -3.74 -17.65
N VAL A 293 14.22 -3.04 -18.66
CA VAL A 293 12.82 -2.62 -18.67
C VAL A 293 11.88 -3.84 -18.65
N VAL A 294 12.16 -4.87 -19.46
CA VAL A 294 11.34 -6.10 -19.49
C VAL A 294 11.37 -6.82 -18.14
N VAL A 295 12.54 -6.99 -17.54
CA VAL A 295 12.69 -7.61 -16.22
C VAL A 295 11.98 -6.78 -15.14
N GLY A 296 12.07 -5.45 -15.21
CA GLY A 296 11.36 -4.53 -14.32
C GLY A 296 9.84 -4.67 -14.42
N ILE A 297 9.30 -4.80 -15.64
CA ILE A 297 7.86 -5.04 -15.83
C ILE A 297 7.44 -6.39 -15.22
N VAL A 298 8.25 -7.45 -15.41
CA VAL A 298 7.99 -8.77 -14.81
C VAL A 298 8.01 -8.69 -13.28
N LEU A 299 8.93 -7.91 -12.69
CA LEU A 299 8.96 -7.68 -11.25
C LEU A 299 7.68 -6.99 -10.76
N PHE A 300 7.21 -5.96 -11.45
CA PHE A 300 5.97 -5.26 -11.08
C PHE A 300 4.71 -6.13 -11.21
N ASP A 301 4.66 -7.03 -12.21
CA ASP A 301 3.58 -8.01 -12.37
C ASP A 301 3.65 -9.08 -11.26
N ALA A 302 4.85 -9.52 -10.85
CA ALA A 302 5.05 -10.46 -9.74
C ALA A 302 4.68 -9.86 -8.37
N LEU A 303 4.83 -8.55 -8.20
CA LEU A 303 4.46 -7.84 -6.97
C LEU A 303 2.96 -7.48 -6.91
N ASN A 304 2.16 -7.80 -7.94
CA ASN A 304 0.77 -7.37 -8.10
C ASN A 304 0.60 -5.84 -8.05
N VAL A 305 1.62 -5.08 -8.45
CA VAL A 305 1.50 -3.62 -8.62
C VAL A 305 0.88 -3.32 -9.98
N THR A 306 1.25 -4.09 -11.01
CA THR A 306 0.66 -4.05 -12.34
C THR A 306 0.06 -5.42 -12.70
N HIS A 307 -0.93 -5.43 -13.61
CA HIS A 307 -1.57 -6.65 -14.13
C HIS A 307 -1.41 -6.70 -15.66
N LEU A 308 -0.18 -6.48 -16.13
CA LEU A 308 0.11 -6.25 -17.54
C LEU A 308 0.13 -7.56 -18.32
N PHE A 309 0.59 -8.64 -17.70
CA PHE A 309 0.67 -9.96 -18.34
C PHE A 309 -0.22 -11.00 -17.68
N GLY A 310 -0.61 -10.84 -16.40
CA GLY A 310 -1.58 -11.71 -15.70
C GLY A 310 -1.09 -13.15 -15.45
N VAL A 311 -0.14 -13.62 -16.25
CA VAL A 311 0.50 -14.94 -16.17
C VAL A 311 1.30 -15.07 -14.88
N VAL A 312 2.03 -14.02 -14.45
CA VAL A 312 2.85 -14.06 -13.23
C VAL A 312 2.02 -13.76 -11.98
N ALA A 313 1.00 -12.89 -12.12
CA ALA A 313 0.05 -12.58 -11.05
C ALA A 313 -0.78 -13.81 -10.60
N GLY A 314 -1.14 -14.69 -11.54
CA GLY A 314 -1.89 -15.92 -11.29
C GLY A 314 -1.09 -17.07 -10.68
N LEU A 315 0.23 -16.93 -10.49
CA LEU A 315 1.06 -17.97 -9.91
C LEU A 315 0.83 -18.12 -8.40
N PRO A 316 0.93 -19.35 -7.85
CA PRO A 316 0.86 -19.57 -6.41
C PRO A 316 1.93 -18.77 -5.67
N GLY A 317 1.59 -18.29 -4.46
CA GLY A 317 2.37 -17.25 -3.75
C GLY A 317 3.85 -17.55 -3.51
N ARG A 318 4.25 -18.83 -3.41
CA ARG A 318 5.65 -19.24 -3.31
C ARG A 318 6.43 -18.98 -4.60
N THR A 319 5.91 -19.46 -5.74
CA THR A 319 6.51 -19.30 -7.07
C THR A 319 6.57 -17.83 -7.49
N ARG A 320 5.55 -17.05 -7.11
CA ARG A 320 5.53 -15.61 -7.35
C ARG A 320 6.65 -14.87 -6.60
N ARG A 321 6.89 -15.21 -5.32
CA ARG A 321 7.99 -14.64 -4.54
C ARG A 321 9.36 -15.03 -5.10
N THR A 322 9.53 -16.27 -5.57
CA THR A 322 10.79 -16.68 -6.22
C THR A 322 11.01 -15.96 -7.55
N ALA A 323 9.96 -15.75 -8.35
CA ALA A 323 10.05 -14.98 -9.59
C ALA A 323 10.44 -13.50 -9.31
N ALA A 324 9.82 -12.88 -8.30
CA ALA A 324 10.16 -11.52 -7.87
C ALA A 324 11.61 -11.43 -7.37
N ALA A 325 12.05 -12.38 -6.54
CA ALA A 325 13.43 -12.44 -6.06
C ALA A 325 14.42 -12.63 -7.23
N GLY A 326 14.11 -13.50 -8.19
CA GLY A 326 14.92 -13.69 -9.39
C GLY A 326 15.04 -12.43 -10.23
N ALA A 327 13.94 -11.71 -10.46
CA ALA A 327 13.96 -10.45 -11.19
C ALA A 327 14.79 -9.37 -10.48
N ILE A 328 14.69 -9.27 -9.14
CA ILE A 328 15.52 -8.35 -8.33
C ILE A 328 17.01 -8.71 -8.49
N ILE A 329 17.38 -9.99 -8.39
CA ILE A 329 18.76 -10.43 -8.56
C ILE A 329 19.30 -10.04 -9.94
N VAL A 330 18.52 -10.29 -11.01
CA VAL A 330 18.93 -9.92 -12.37
C VAL A 330 19.10 -8.41 -12.52
N LEU A 331 18.19 -7.60 -11.99
CA LEU A 331 18.31 -6.13 -12.02
C LEU A 331 19.53 -5.63 -11.26
N VAL A 332 19.84 -6.20 -10.09
CA VAL A 332 21.03 -5.85 -9.31
C VAL A 332 22.31 -6.21 -10.08
N LEU A 333 22.35 -7.37 -10.74
CA LEU A 333 23.49 -7.77 -11.57
C LEU A 333 23.67 -6.84 -12.78
N LEU A 334 22.59 -6.46 -13.45
CA LEU A 334 22.63 -5.50 -14.56
C LEU A 334 23.08 -4.11 -14.09
N ALA A 335 22.58 -3.64 -12.94
CA ALA A 335 23.00 -2.37 -12.35
C ALA A 335 24.50 -2.38 -11.97
N ALA A 336 24.99 -3.48 -11.41
CA ALA A 336 26.42 -3.65 -11.10
C ALA A 336 27.28 -3.63 -12.38
N LEU A 337 26.83 -4.33 -13.43
CA LEU A 337 27.49 -4.29 -14.75
C LEU A 337 27.54 -2.86 -15.31
N GLN A 338 26.44 -2.11 -15.22
CA GLN A 338 26.37 -0.72 -15.65
C GLN A 338 27.26 0.21 -14.82
N ALA A 339 27.36 -0.03 -13.50
CA ALA A 339 28.29 0.72 -12.64
C ALA A 339 29.75 0.50 -13.06
N VAL A 340 30.12 -0.72 -13.43
CA VAL A 340 31.46 -1.03 -13.99
C VAL A 340 31.66 -0.32 -15.33
N LEU A 341 30.67 -0.34 -16.23
CA LEU A 341 30.72 0.38 -17.50
C LEU A 341 30.86 1.89 -17.31
N ALA A 342 30.16 2.46 -16.34
CA ALA A 342 30.26 3.87 -15.97
C ALA A 342 31.67 4.20 -15.42
N PHE A 343 32.24 3.32 -14.61
CA PHE A 343 33.63 3.46 -14.15
C PHE A 343 34.64 3.39 -15.32
N VAL A 344 34.45 2.49 -16.28
CA VAL A 344 35.27 2.42 -17.50
C VAL A 344 35.13 3.70 -18.32
N ARG A 345 33.92 4.24 -18.45
CA ARG A 345 33.69 5.52 -19.14
C ARG A 345 34.50 6.65 -18.50
N GLU A 346 34.53 6.70 -17.17
CA GLU A 346 35.23 7.74 -16.43
C GLU A 346 36.76 7.59 -16.49
N SER A 347 37.26 6.35 -16.39
CA SER A 347 38.70 6.07 -16.27
C SER A 347 39.43 5.89 -17.60
N ALA A 348 38.77 5.34 -18.62
CA ALA A 348 39.45 4.82 -19.81
C ALA A 348 39.10 5.55 -21.11
N VAL A 349 38.01 6.33 -21.15
CA VAL A 349 37.61 7.06 -22.37
C VAL A 349 38.43 8.35 -22.50
N PRO A 350 39.26 8.50 -23.55
CA PRO A 350 40.08 9.69 -23.74
C PRO A 350 39.22 10.95 -23.82
N GLY A 351 39.61 12.01 -23.10
CA GLY A 351 38.91 13.30 -23.07
C GLY A 351 37.91 13.48 -21.93
N VAL A 352 37.38 12.41 -21.32
CA VAL A 352 36.50 12.52 -20.14
C VAL A 352 37.26 13.00 -18.89
N PRO A 353 38.44 12.43 -18.54
CA PRO A 353 39.25 12.93 -17.43
C PRO A 353 39.74 14.36 -17.63
N ALA A 354 40.14 14.69 -18.87
CA ALA A 354 40.61 16.02 -19.23
C ALA A 354 39.48 17.07 -19.20
N MET A 355 38.28 16.72 -19.65
CA MET A 355 37.09 17.58 -19.57
C MET A 355 36.66 17.80 -18.11
N LYS A 356 36.76 16.77 -17.25
CA LYS A 356 36.49 16.92 -15.82
C LYS A 356 37.52 17.81 -15.12
N ALA A 357 38.80 17.67 -15.46
CA ALA A 357 39.86 18.56 -14.98
C ALA A 357 39.65 20.02 -15.45
N ALA A 358 39.02 20.23 -16.61
CA ALA A 358 38.66 21.56 -17.09
C ALA A 358 37.35 22.12 -16.48
N MET A 359 36.42 21.26 -16.03
CA MET A 359 35.12 21.65 -15.43
C MET A 359 35.19 21.88 -13.91
N VAL A 360 36.20 21.32 -13.24
CA VAL A 360 36.50 21.57 -11.82
C VAL A 360 37.77 22.43 -11.77
N PRO A 361 37.66 23.77 -11.76
CA PRO A 361 38.83 24.61 -11.50
C PRO A 361 39.22 24.39 -10.04
N ASP A 362 40.39 23.80 -9.83
CA ASP A 362 41.18 23.77 -8.59
C ASP A 362 40.37 23.72 -7.28
N LEU A 363 39.89 22.52 -6.93
CA LEU A 363 39.71 22.19 -5.51
C LEU A 363 41.05 21.66 -4.99
N PRO A 364 41.64 22.25 -3.94
CA PRO A 364 42.94 21.82 -3.43
C PRO A 364 42.83 20.38 -2.93
N LEU A 365 43.57 19.49 -3.60
CA LEU A 365 43.82 18.12 -3.14
C LEU A 365 44.66 18.23 -1.86
N TRP A 366 44.01 18.29 -0.70
CA TRP A 366 44.67 18.04 0.56
C TRP A 366 45.12 16.58 0.58
N GLN A 367 46.41 16.36 0.33
CA GLN A 367 47.23 15.15 0.50
C GLN A 367 47.78 14.58 -0.81
N THR A 368 49.07 14.80 -1.04
CA THR A 368 50.10 13.75 -0.89
C THR A 368 51.49 14.37 -0.90
N GLU A 369 51.89 14.99 0.21
CA GLU A 369 53.31 15.08 0.59
C GLU A 369 53.34 14.72 2.08
N MET A 370 53.44 13.41 2.35
CA MET A 370 53.74 12.90 3.68
C MET A 370 55.25 13.09 3.87
N ASP A 371 55.63 14.09 4.65
CA ASP A 371 57.00 14.34 5.09
C ASP A 371 57.51 13.10 5.87
N PRO A 372 58.53 12.37 5.38
CA PRO A 372 59.01 11.18 6.06
C PRO A 372 59.95 11.60 7.18
N ASN A 373 59.39 11.75 8.38
CA ASN A 373 60.04 11.65 9.70
C ASN A 373 61.49 12.20 9.82
N PRO A 374 61.71 13.39 10.42
CA PRO A 374 63.04 13.97 10.60
C PRO A 374 63.88 13.37 11.75
N TRP A 375 63.43 12.30 12.43
CA TRP A 375 64.08 11.78 13.65
C TRP A 375 64.87 10.48 13.46
N THR A 376 65.72 10.39 12.43
CA THR A 376 66.79 9.39 12.37
C THR A 376 68.15 10.06 12.48
N GLU A 377 68.54 10.42 13.70
CA GLU A 377 69.94 10.53 14.06
C GLU A 377 70.49 9.11 14.28
N SER A 378 71.56 8.75 13.57
CA SER A 378 72.49 7.72 14.03
C SER A 378 73.87 8.36 14.23
N PRO A 379 74.61 7.99 15.28
CA PRO A 379 75.85 8.66 15.65
C PRO A 379 77.03 8.12 14.83
N ASP A 380 77.82 9.04 14.28
CA ASP A 380 79.15 8.71 13.75
C ASP A 380 80.16 8.49 14.91
N PRO A 381 81.18 7.64 14.72
CA PRO A 381 82.22 7.35 15.72
C PRO A 381 83.23 8.48 15.95
#